data_AF-A0A9P8KW54-F1
#
_entry.id   AF-A0A9P8KW54-F1
#
_cell.length_a   1.000
_cell.length_b   1.000
_cell.length_c   1.000
_cell.angle_alpha   90.00
_cell.angle_beta   90.00
_cell.angle_gamma   90.00
#
_symmetry.space_group_name_H-M   'P 1'
#
loop_
_entity.id
_entity.type
_entity.pdbx_description
1 polymer ?
#
loop_
_entity_poly.entity_id
_entity_poly.type
_entity_poly.pdbx_seq_one_letter_code
_entity_poly.pdbx_strand_id
1 'polypeptide(L)'
;GDCMINAEPGSLHTIRFAEKGTLRITFIVRTAGAHGAYVHRTESASRLAAALIARLAVVETMTPNLPPDLAAHMARADVRSALDAAMGQGAADIATRPTLNIGVVQAGLKVNMIPDHCRVEADIRLPMGLTAEQVLTVVAGILKDFPQIEMSVQEAASNPAAYCAHNHRMVGLLAGNAEAVTGTRPIAVPSLGATDCKFWRYRNVPAYVYGPAPGRMAMTNESVPVSEPTPSRPGTSWAAKADDRTTQPKNIGDVDMFGFFGVSRACIFATVLGGLVGSAAAADLKVALSTNLNTLDPATATFGEEYVYSGLVFSALMGTDPEGKVYPDLAVSSQASADLKSWDFKLRPSVRFQH
;
A
#
# COMPACT_ATOMS: atom_id res chain seq x y z
N GLY A 1 -14.62 -9.67 21.10
CA GLY A 1 -13.56 -9.07 21.93
C GLY A 1 -13.83 -7.60 22.07
N ASP A 2 -13.44 -6.99 23.19
CA ASP A 2 -13.83 -5.61 23.55
C ASP A 2 -12.94 -4.53 22.94
N CYS A 3 -11.80 -4.91 22.34
CA CYS A 3 -10.84 -4.02 21.73
C CYS A 3 -9.97 -4.81 20.72
N MET A 4 -9.54 -4.14 19.66
CA MET A 4 -8.55 -4.62 18.70
C MET A 4 -7.22 -3.89 18.92
N ILE A 5 -6.11 -4.62 18.88
CA ILE A 5 -4.76 -4.06 18.91
C ILE A 5 -4.07 -4.52 17.63
N ASN A 6 -3.46 -3.57 16.92
CA ASN A 6 -2.71 -3.82 15.71
C ASN A 6 -1.22 -3.51 15.94
N ALA A 7 -0.34 -4.37 15.44
CA ALA A 7 1.12 -4.26 15.56
C ALA A 7 1.79 -3.61 14.35
N GLU A 8 1.02 -2.98 13.45
CA GLU A 8 1.55 -2.17 12.33
C GLU A 8 2.60 -1.15 12.81
N PRO A 9 3.54 -0.74 11.93
CA PRO A 9 4.61 0.22 12.27
C PRO A 9 4.08 1.59 12.73
N GLY A 10 3.82 1.71 14.03
CA GLY A 10 3.23 2.89 14.66
C GLY A 10 4.24 3.84 15.32
N SER A 11 5.50 3.41 15.49
CA SER A 11 6.51 3.95 16.43
C SER A 11 6.26 3.60 17.89
N LEU A 12 7.34 3.23 18.60
CA LEU A 12 7.33 3.00 20.05
C LEU A 12 6.96 4.24 20.87
N HIS A 13 6.99 5.42 20.26
CA HIS A 13 6.63 6.69 20.88
C HIS A 13 5.14 7.02 20.76
N THR A 14 4.35 6.25 20.01
CA THR A 14 2.96 6.62 19.74
C THR A 14 1.98 5.44 19.75
N ILE A 15 0.72 5.73 20.09
CA ILE A 15 -0.41 4.81 19.96
C ILE A 15 -1.39 5.41 18.95
N ARG A 16 -1.66 4.73 17.83
CA ARG A 16 -2.59 5.26 16.81
C ARG A 16 -4.04 4.95 17.14
N PHE A 17 -4.82 5.98 17.46
CA PHE A 17 -6.26 5.85 17.74
C PHE A 17 -7.16 6.20 16.54
N ALA A 18 -6.57 6.74 15.48
CA ALA A 18 -7.30 7.25 14.32
C ALA A 18 -6.49 7.14 13.04
N GLU A 19 -7.16 7.33 11.91
CA GLU A 19 -6.59 7.46 10.58
C GLU A 19 -7.41 8.42 9.71
N LYS A 20 -6.72 9.14 8.81
CA LYS A 20 -7.40 9.94 7.79
C LYS A 20 -8.09 9.04 6.78
N GLY A 21 -9.28 9.45 6.36
CA GLY A 21 -9.97 8.85 5.23
C GLY A 21 -9.26 9.14 3.91
N THR A 22 -9.65 8.42 2.87
CA THR A 22 -9.22 8.65 1.49
C THR A 22 -10.44 9.00 0.64
N LEU A 23 -10.31 10.03 -0.17
CA LEU A 23 -11.24 10.32 -1.25
C LEU A 23 -10.42 10.49 -2.52
N ARG A 24 -10.53 9.49 -3.41
CA ARG A 24 -9.82 9.49 -4.68
C ARG A 24 -10.78 9.84 -5.80
N ILE A 25 -10.42 10.84 -6.60
CA ILE A 25 -11.27 11.38 -7.64
C ILE A 25 -10.50 11.40 -8.95
N THR A 26 -11.13 10.91 -10.02
CA THR A 26 -10.63 11.02 -11.39
C THR A 26 -11.42 12.10 -12.12
N PHE A 27 -10.69 13.00 -12.77
CA PHE A 27 -11.26 14.01 -13.66
C PHE A 27 -10.80 13.72 -15.08
N ILE A 28 -11.76 13.64 -15.99
CA ILE A 28 -11.53 13.48 -17.43
C ILE A 28 -11.97 14.76 -18.12
N VAL A 29 -11.02 15.45 -18.74
CA VAL A 29 -11.25 16.68 -19.50
C VAL A 29 -11.27 16.34 -20.98
N ARG A 30 -12.31 16.75 -21.70
CA ARG A 30 -12.43 16.54 -23.15
C ARG A 30 -12.65 17.86 -23.89
N THR A 31 -11.86 18.12 -24.92
CA THR A 31 -12.05 19.23 -25.86
C THR A 31 -11.90 18.73 -27.29
N ALA A 32 -12.03 19.59 -28.30
CA ALA A 32 -11.97 19.17 -29.70
C ALA A 32 -10.54 18.88 -30.19
N GLY A 33 -9.52 19.45 -29.54
CA GLY A 33 -8.13 19.44 -30.03
C GLY A 33 -7.93 20.18 -31.36
N ALA A 34 -6.67 20.51 -31.68
CA ALA A 34 -6.28 21.16 -32.93
C ALA A 34 -4.75 21.18 -33.09
N HIS A 35 -4.26 21.78 -34.18
CA HIS A 35 -2.86 22.16 -34.28
C HIS A 35 -2.55 23.34 -33.34
N GLY A 36 -1.40 23.30 -32.65
CA GLY A 36 -1.01 24.21 -31.56
C GLY A 36 -0.89 25.69 -31.98
N ALA A 37 -0.72 25.97 -33.27
CA ALA A 37 -0.71 27.34 -33.80
C ALA A 37 -2.10 28.00 -33.87
N TYR A 38 -3.19 27.22 -33.84
CA TYR A 38 -4.56 27.72 -33.99
C TYR A 38 -5.34 27.68 -32.67
N VAL A 39 -4.78 28.29 -31.62
CA VAL A 39 -5.35 28.29 -30.25
C VAL A 39 -6.75 28.90 -30.13
N HIS A 40 -7.20 29.66 -31.13
CA HIS A 40 -8.55 30.22 -31.17
C HIS A 40 -9.63 29.20 -31.56
N ARG A 41 -9.25 28.00 -32.04
CA ARG A 41 -10.21 27.01 -32.55
C ARG A 41 -10.89 26.16 -31.48
N THR A 42 -10.20 25.93 -30.36
CA THR A 42 -10.70 25.10 -29.26
C THR A 42 -9.94 25.43 -28.00
N GLU A 43 -10.59 25.20 -26.87
CA GLU A 43 -9.92 25.16 -25.59
C GLU A 43 -8.96 23.96 -25.52
N SER A 44 -7.95 24.08 -24.66
CA SER A 44 -6.97 23.04 -24.40
C SER A 44 -7.36 22.25 -23.16
N ALA A 45 -7.48 20.93 -23.29
CA ALA A 45 -7.79 20.04 -22.16
C ALA A 45 -6.76 20.18 -21.02
N SER A 46 -5.47 20.35 -21.34
CA SER A 46 -4.42 20.53 -20.32
C SER A 46 -4.49 21.88 -19.61
N ARG A 47 -4.95 22.95 -20.29
CA ARG A 47 -5.12 24.27 -19.65
C ARG A 47 -6.33 24.28 -18.71
N LEU A 48 -7.43 23.65 -19.12
CA LEU A 48 -8.61 23.48 -18.28
C LEU A 48 -8.28 22.61 -17.05
N ALA A 49 -7.54 21.51 -17.24
CA ALA A 49 -7.06 20.67 -16.14
C ALA A 49 -6.17 21.45 -15.16
N ALA A 50 -5.24 22.28 -15.65
CA ALA A 50 -4.40 23.12 -14.80
C ALA A 50 -5.23 24.13 -13.99
N ALA A 51 -6.24 24.75 -14.61
CA ALA A 51 -7.16 25.67 -13.93
C ALA A 51 -8.01 24.96 -12.86
N LEU A 52 -8.48 23.73 -13.14
CA LEU A 52 -9.15 22.88 -12.17
C LEU A 52 -8.23 22.57 -10.98
N ILE A 53 -7.01 22.10 -11.23
CA ILE A 53 -6.03 21.75 -10.19
C ILE A 53 -5.79 22.93 -9.25
N ALA A 54 -5.58 24.13 -9.81
CA ALA A 54 -5.38 25.33 -9.01
C ALA A 54 -6.58 25.63 -8.09
N ARG A 55 -7.80 25.36 -8.57
CA ARG A 55 -9.03 25.57 -7.77
C ARG A 55 -9.30 24.48 -6.74
N LEU A 56 -8.88 23.24 -7.01
CA LEU A 56 -9.03 22.14 -6.05
C LEU A 56 -8.26 22.40 -4.75
N ALA A 57 -7.20 23.21 -4.77
CA ALA A 57 -6.44 23.60 -3.59
C ALA A 57 -7.29 24.25 -2.48
N VAL A 58 -8.48 24.78 -2.80
CA VAL A 58 -9.42 25.29 -1.78
C VAL A 58 -9.83 24.22 -0.78
N VAL A 59 -9.80 22.92 -1.16
CA VAL A 59 -10.09 21.80 -0.25
C VAL A 59 -9.19 21.83 0.98
N GLU A 60 -7.92 22.23 0.83
CA GLU A 60 -6.93 22.27 1.92
C GLU A 60 -7.25 23.35 2.98
N THR A 61 -8.13 24.30 2.63
CA THR A 61 -8.59 25.37 3.53
C THR A 61 -9.85 25.00 4.31
N MET A 62 -10.48 23.86 4.00
CA MET A 62 -11.69 23.44 4.69
C MET A 62 -11.39 23.13 6.16
N THR A 63 -12.28 23.56 7.05
CA THR A 63 -12.16 23.36 8.49
C THR A 63 -12.99 22.15 8.93
N PRO A 64 -12.36 21.06 9.41
CA PRO A 64 -13.10 19.89 9.90
C PRO A 64 -13.81 20.18 11.23
N ASN A 65 -14.96 19.55 11.44
CA ASN A 65 -15.73 19.65 12.67
C ASN A 65 -15.25 18.58 13.68
N LEU A 66 -14.16 18.86 14.39
CA LEU A 66 -13.63 17.96 15.41
C LEU A 66 -14.45 18.03 16.71
N PRO A 67 -14.71 16.90 17.38
CA PRO A 67 -15.19 16.89 18.76
C PRO A 67 -14.30 17.75 19.68
N PRO A 68 -14.85 18.55 20.61
CA PRO A 68 -14.07 19.47 21.43
C PRO A 68 -12.96 18.81 22.25
N ASP A 69 -13.20 17.61 22.78
CA ASP A 69 -12.23 16.83 23.54
C ASP A 69 -11.05 16.40 22.66
N LEU A 70 -11.33 15.92 21.44
CA LEU A 70 -10.33 15.57 20.45
C LEU A 70 -9.54 16.81 19.98
N ALA A 71 -10.22 17.93 19.74
CA ALA A 71 -9.56 19.18 19.36
C ALA A 71 -8.59 19.66 20.45
N ALA A 72 -9.01 19.61 21.72
CA ALA A 72 -8.16 19.93 22.86
C ALA A 72 -6.95 18.98 22.97
N HIS A 73 -7.16 17.68 22.76
CA HIS A 73 -6.07 16.70 22.75
C HIS A 73 -5.06 16.98 21.64
N MET A 74 -5.52 17.23 20.41
CA MET A 74 -4.66 17.55 19.25
C MET A 74 -3.91 18.88 19.38
N ALA A 75 -4.39 19.80 20.22
CA ALA A 75 -3.74 21.08 20.48
C ALA A 75 -2.59 21.00 21.50
N ARG A 76 -2.48 19.90 22.28
CA ARG A 76 -1.43 19.76 23.29
C ARG A 76 -0.04 19.72 22.65
N ALA A 77 0.92 20.40 23.26
CA ALA A 77 2.29 20.50 22.76
C ALA A 77 2.98 19.12 22.65
N ASP A 78 2.78 18.24 23.62
CA ASP A 78 3.36 16.89 23.63
C ASP A 78 2.78 15.99 22.54
N VAL A 79 1.48 16.07 22.26
CA VAL A 79 0.82 15.37 21.15
C VAL A 79 1.35 15.86 19.81
N ARG A 80 1.51 17.18 19.65
CA ARG A 80 2.07 17.78 18.43
C ARG A 80 3.53 17.35 18.21
N SER A 81 4.37 17.40 19.25
CA SER A 81 5.76 16.93 19.18
C SER A 81 5.85 15.44 18.86
N ALA A 82 4.97 14.60 19.42
CA ALA A 82 4.93 13.17 19.12
C ALA A 82 4.55 12.87 17.67
N LEU A 83 3.61 13.63 17.10
CA LEU A 83 3.23 13.54 15.69
C LEU A 83 4.42 13.84 14.78
N ASP A 84 5.09 14.97 14.99
CA ASP A 84 6.21 15.40 14.16
C ASP A 84 7.41 14.44 14.29
N ALA A 85 7.70 13.96 15.51
CA ALA A 85 8.76 13.00 15.74
C ALA A 85 8.49 11.64 15.06
N ALA A 86 7.23 11.19 15.06
CA ALA A 86 6.87 9.88 14.52
C ALA A 86 6.63 9.85 13.01
N MET A 87 6.27 10.98 12.40
CA MET A 87 5.86 11.04 10.98
C MET A 87 6.54 12.15 10.16
N GLY A 88 7.49 12.85 10.76
CA GLY A 88 8.22 13.93 10.11
C GLY A 88 7.67 15.32 10.45
N GLN A 89 8.55 16.31 10.36
CA GLN A 89 8.23 17.70 10.68
C GLN A 89 7.02 18.21 9.88
N GLY A 90 6.03 18.79 10.56
CA GLY A 90 4.81 19.32 9.95
C GLY A 90 3.63 18.33 9.94
N ALA A 91 3.84 17.08 10.35
CA ALA A 91 2.77 16.09 10.50
C ALA A 91 1.66 16.58 11.44
N ALA A 92 2.02 17.28 12.52
CA ALA A 92 1.05 17.83 13.47
C ALA A 92 0.10 18.85 12.84
N ASP A 93 0.56 19.60 11.84
CA ASP A 93 -0.23 20.65 11.18
C ASP A 93 -1.23 20.09 10.17
N ILE A 94 -0.91 18.95 9.56
CA ILE A 94 -1.75 18.29 8.55
C ILE A 94 -2.64 17.18 9.10
N ALA A 95 -2.41 16.74 10.35
CA ALA A 95 -3.18 15.67 10.99
C ALA A 95 -4.68 16.00 11.12
N THR A 96 -4.98 17.28 11.36
CA THR A 96 -6.35 17.80 11.52
C THR A 96 -6.83 18.62 10.32
N ARG A 97 -6.09 18.60 9.21
CA ARG A 97 -6.47 19.33 7.99
C ARG A 97 -6.64 18.38 6.81
N PRO A 98 -7.53 18.67 5.86
CA PRO A 98 -7.50 17.99 4.58
C PRO A 98 -6.19 18.28 3.84
N THR A 99 -5.72 17.31 3.07
CA THR A 99 -4.56 17.49 2.19
C THR A 99 -4.95 17.03 0.79
N LEU A 100 -4.47 17.74 -0.23
CA LEU A 100 -4.70 17.41 -1.63
C LEU A 100 -3.38 16.96 -2.26
N ASN A 101 -3.38 15.77 -2.85
CA ASN A 101 -2.29 15.31 -3.70
C ASN A 101 -2.80 15.08 -5.12
N ILE A 102 -2.17 15.74 -6.10
CA ILE A 102 -2.40 15.44 -7.52
C ILE A 102 -1.38 14.39 -7.95
N GLY A 103 -1.79 13.13 -7.90
CA GLY A 103 -0.89 12.00 -8.12
C GLY A 103 -0.65 11.69 -9.60
N VAL A 104 -1.60 12.02 -10.47
CA VAL A 104 -1.52 11.72 -11.92
C VAL A 104 -2.02 12.92 -12.72
N VAL A 105 -1.26 13.33 -13.73
CA VAL A 105 -1.69 14.22 -14.80
C VAL A 105 -1.17 13.67 -16.12
N GLN A 106 -2.07 13.34 -17.05
CA GLN A 106 -1.73 12.84 -18.38
C GLN A 106 -2.49 13.64 -19.42
N ALA A 107 -1.79 14.30 -20.35
CA ALA A 107 -2.41 15.14 -21.37
C ALA A 107 -1.63 15.17 -22.68
N GLY A 108 -2.36 15.14 -23.79
CA GLY A 108 -1.82 15.35 -25.13
C GLY A 108 -1.00 14.19 -25.69
N LEU A 109 -0.66 14.33 -26.97
CA LEU A 109 0.07 13.33 -27.74
C LEU A 109 1.37 13.89 -28.33
N LYS A 110 1.35 15.13 -28.81
CA LYS A 110 2.49 15.83 -29.43
C LYS A 110 2.50 17.30 -29.03
N VAL A 111 3.70 17.89 -28.93
CA VAL A 111 3.90 19.28 -28.50
C VAL A 111 3.26 20.32 -29.42
N ASN A 112 3.12 20.03 -30.72
CA ASN A 112 2.51 20.92 -31.70
C ASN A 112 0.99 20.74 -31.85
N MET A 113 0.34 20.06 -30.90
CA MET A 113 -1.11 19.87 -30.87
C MET A 113 -1.70 20.48 -29.60
N ILE A 114 -2.89 21.04 -29.73
CA ILE A 114 -3.76 21.35 -28.61
C ILE A 114 -4.35 20.02 -28.14
N PRO A 115 -4.11 19.61 -26.88
CA PRO A 115 -4.62 18.35 -26.36
C PRO A 115 -6.15 18.39 -26.27
N ASP A 116 -6.78 17.35 -26.82
CA ASP A 116 -8.21 17.05 -26.76
C ASP A 116 -8.59 16.29 -25.48
N HIS A 117 -7.64 15.64 -24.82
CA HIS A 117 -7.86 14.84 -23.63
C HIS A 117 -6.84 15.13 -22.53
N CYS A 118 -7.34 15.20 -21.29
CA CYS A 118 -6.51 15.19 -20.08
C CYS A 118 -7.16 14.36 -18.97
N ARG A 119 -6.38 13.47 -18.33
CA ARG A 119 -6.75 12.74 -17.12
C ARG A 119 -5.99 13.32 -15.93
N VAL A 120 -6.73 13.66 -14.87
CA VAL A 120 -6.17 14.08 -13.58
C VAL A 120 -6.70 13.16 -12.49
N GLU A 121 -5.83 12.67 -11.61
CA GLU A 121 -6.22 11.93 -10.41
C GLU A 121 -5.76 12.64 -9.15
N ALA A 122 -6.71 12.87 -8.26
CA ALA A 122 -6.50 13.51 -6.97
C ALA A 122 -6.73 12.50 -5.83
N ASP A 123 -5.82 12.48 -4.86
CA ASP A 123 -5.97 11.80 -3.56
C ASP A 123 -6.16 12.88 -2.50
N ILE A 124 -7.36 12.93 -1.91
CA ILE A 124 -7.70 13.86 -0.84
C ILE A 124 -7.75 13.06 0.46
N ARG A 125 -6.95 13.46 1.45
CA ARG A 125 -6.98 12.83 2.78
C ARG A 125 -7.95 13.55 3.69
N LEU A 126 -8.95 12.85 4.17
CA LEU A 126 -10.03 13.39 5.00
C LEU A 126 -9.65 13.27 6.48
N PRO A 127 -9.39 14.36 7.22
CA PRO A 127 -9.23 14.28 8.67
C PRO A 127 -10.55 13.93 9.36
N MET A 128 -10.45 13.58 10.64
CA MET A 128 -11.62 13.40 11.49
C MET A 128 -12.50 14.67 11.46
N GLY A 129 -13.82 14.50 11.40
CA GLY A 129 -14.75 15.63 11.31
C GLY A 129 -14.94 16.24 9.93
N LEU A 130 -14.32 15.68 8.87
CA LEU A 130 -14.58 16.03 7.48
C LEU A 130 -15.09 14.81 6.70
N THR A 131 -16.21 14.98 6.01
CA THR A 131 -16.86 13.92 5.22
C THR A 131 -16.55 14.05 3.73
N ALA A 132 -16.69 12.94 2.99
CA ALA A 132 -16.49 12.96 1.54
C ALA A 132 -17.53 13.85 0.86
N GLU A 133 -18.78 13.83 1.35
CA GLU A 133 -19.91 14.59 0.83
C GLU A 133 -19.65 16.11 0.92
N GLN A 134 -19.06 16.58 2.02
CA GLN A 134 -18.66 17.98 2.18
C GLN A 134 -17.62 18.39 1.13
N VAL A 135 -16.61 17.55 0.89
CA VAL A 135 -15.58 17.81 -0.13
C VAL A 135 -16.18 17.77 -1.53
N LEU A 136 -17.00 16.76 -1.83
CA LEU A 136 -17.68 16.60 -3.12
C LEU A 136 -18.62 17.77 -3.42
N THR A 137 -19.25 18.36 -2.41
CA THR A 137 -20.07 19.57 -2.58
C THR A 137 -19.22 20.76 -3.05
N VAL A 138 -18.03 20.95 -2.48
CA VAL A 138 -17.08 21.99 -2.90
C VAL A 138 -16.58 21.73 -4.33
N VAL A 139 -16.18 20.50 -4.62
CA VAL A 139 -15.70 20.10 -5.95
C VAL A 139 -16.80 20.26 -7.01
N ALA A 140 -18.04 19.85 -6.72
CA ALA A 140 -19.17 20.05 -7.63
C ALA A 140 -19.46 21.54 -7.89
N GLY A 141 -19.29 22.39 -6.88
CA GLY A 141 -19.35 23.84 -7.04
C GLY A 141 -18.28 24.37 -8.00
N ILE A 142 -17.06 23.83 -7.94
CA ILE A 142 -15.97 24.17 -8.85
C ILE A 142 -16.28 23.77 -10.29
N LEU A 143 -16.79 22.56 -10.48
CA LEU A 143 -17.05 21.99 -11.81
C LEU A 143 -18.12 22.72 -12.61
N LYS A 144 -18.95 23.56 -11.98
CA LYS A 144 -19.91 24.42 -12.70
C LYS A 144 -19.25 25.34 -13.73
N ASP A 145 -18.01 25.74 -13.48
CA ASP A 145 -17.23 26.60 -14.38
C ASP A 145 -16.45 25.79 -15.43
N PHE A 146 -16.54 24.46 -15.40
CA PHE A 146 -15.80 23.53 -16.27
C PHE A 146 -16.73 22.44 -16.84
N PRO A 147 -17.70 22.79 -17.71
CA PRO A 147 -18.66 21.84 -18.28
C PRO A 147 -18.03 20.71 -19.12
N GLN A 148 -16.77 20.87 -19.53
CA GLN A 148 -15.97 19.91 -20.30
C GLN A 148 -15.37 18.79 -19.44
N ILE A 149 -15.52 18.86 -18.12
CA ILE A 149 -14.87 17.97 -17.16
C ILE A 149 -15.89 17.00 -16.57
N GLU A 150 -15.64 15.71 -16.80
CA GLU A 150 -16.34 14.62 -16.13
C GLU A 150 -15.56 14.23 -14.87
N MET A 151 -16.28 13.97 -13.78
CA MET A 151 -15.71 13.55 -12.50
C MET A 151 -16.26 12.17 -12.11
N SER A 152 -15.40 11.30 -11.62
CA SER A 152 -15.79 10.03 -10.99
C SER A 152 -15.00 9.79 -9.70
N VAL A 153 -15.67 9.23 -8.70
CA VAL A 153 -15.04 8.79 -7.45
C VAL A 153 -14.54 7.37 -7.61
N GLN A 154 -13.32 7.10 -7.16
CA GLN A 154 -12.78 5.74 -7.07
C GLN A 154 -13.27 5.09 -5.78
N GLU A 155 -14.52 4.59 -5.79
CA GLU A 155 -15.23 4.08 -4.59
C GLU A 155 -14.42 3.02 -3.84
N ALA A 156 -13.86 2.03 -4.54
CA ALA A 156 -13.09 0.95 -3.93
C ALA A 156 -11.83 1.41 -3.17
N ALA A 157 -11.29 2.58 -3.54
CA ALA A 157 -10.10 3.15 -2.94
C ALA A 157 -10.42 4.37 -2.03
N SER A 158 -11.69 4.67 -1.83
CA SER A 158 -12.17 5.77 -1.01
C SER A 158 -12.80 5.23 0.27
N ASN A 159 -12.46 5.81 1.41
CA ASN A 159 -13.03 5.43 2.69
C ASN A 159 -13.12 6.63 3.63
N PRO A 160 -14.12 6.67 4.52
CA PRO A 160 -14.21 7.74 5.52
C PRO A 160 -13.03 7.70 6.49
N ALA A 161 -12.84 8.79 7.23
CA ALA A 161 -11.94 8.79 8.37
C ALA A 161 -12.48 7.85 9.46
N ALA A 162 -11.58 7.24 10.22
CA ALA A 162 -11.95 6.34 11.31
C ALA A 162 -11.16 6.69 12.57
N TYR A 163 -11.85 6.81 13.70
CA TYR A 163 -11.22 7.08 14.99
C TYR A 163 -12.00 6.46 16.14
N CYS A 164 -11.33 6.24 17.26
CA CYS A 164 -11.94 5.90 18.53
C CYS A 164 -11.39 6.80 19.65
N ALA A 165 -11.88 6.62 20.87
CA ALA A 165 -11.53 7.48 22.00
C ALA A 165 -10.00 7.47 22.29
N HIS A 166 -9.36 8.62 22.17
CA HIS A 166 -7.92 8.80 22.46
C HIS A 166 -7.58 8.62 23.95
N ASN A 167 -8.59 8.66 24.82
CA ASN A 167 -8.49 8.50 26.28
C ASN A 167 -9.10 7.19 26.79
N HIS A 168 -9.32 6.20 25.91
CA HIS A 168 -9.85 4.90 26.31
C HIS A 168 -8.91 4.15 27.27
N ARG A 169 -9.46 3.31 28.15
CA ARG A 169 -8.68 2.51 29.12
C ARG A 169 -7.52 1.74 28.47
N MET A 170 -7.72 1.20 27.27
CA MET A 170 -6.69 0.47 26.53
C MET A 170 -5.46 1.33 26.21
N VAL A 171 -5.63 2.63 25.94
CA VAL A 171 -4.51 3.55 25.67
C VAL A 171 -3.61 3.64 26.90
N GLY A 172 -4.19 3.77 28.09
CA GLY A 172 -3.44 3.80 29.35
C GLY A 172 -2.70 2.50 29.64
N LEU A 173 -3.33 1.35 29.36
CA LEU A 173 -2.73 0.02 29.50
C LEU A 173 -1.55 -0.19 28.52
N LEU A 174 -1.74 0.18 27.25
CA LEU A 174 -0.68 0.13 26.24
C LEU A 174 0.49 1.02 26.64
N ALA A 175 0.21 2.26 27.05
CA ALA A 175 1.25 3.21 27.43
C ALA A 175 2.05 2.76 28.66
N GLY A 176 1.38 2.23 29.69
CA GLY A 176 2.06 1.71 30.88
C GLY A 176 2.91 0.46 30.61
N ASN A 177 2.40 -0.47 29.80
CA ASN A 177 3.15 -1.67 29.44
C ASN A 177 4.33 -1.36 28.51
N ALA A 178 4.14 -0.45 27.55
CA ALA A 178 5.21 0.02 26.69
C ALA A 178 6.33 0.67 27.51
N GLU A 179 6.00 1.59 28.42
CA GLU A 179 6.96 2.26 29.30
C GLU A 179 7.75 1.26 30.16
N ALA A 180 7.09 0.24 30.71
CA ALA A 180 7.76 -0.79 31.51
C ALA A 180 8.77 -1.63 30.69
N VAL A 181 8.57 -1.77 29.38
CA VAL A 181 9.42 -2.60 28.50
C VAL A 181 10.49 -1.77 27.79
N THR A 182 10.13 -0.58 27.31
CA THR A 182 10.98 0.25 26.44
C THR A 182 11.57 1.46 27.16
N GLY A 183 11.14 1.74 28.39
CA GLY A 183 11.49 2.95 29.14
C GLY A 183 10.85 4.23 28.59
N THR A 184 9.99 4.12 27.56
CA THR A 184 9.35 5.26 26.92
C THR A 184 7.84 5.11 26.95
N ARG A 185 7.14 6.15 27.41
CA ARG A 185 5.69 6.19 27.44
C ARG A 185 5.13 6.74 26.12
N PRO A 186 4.44 5.92 25.29
CA PRO A 186 3.88 6.39 24.04
C PRO A 186 2.69 7.33 24.25
N ILE A 187 2.52 8.27 23.31
CA ILE A 187 1.42 9.24 23.30
C ILE A 187 0.37 8.84 22.25
N ALA A 188 -0.91 8.99 22.58
CA ALA A 188 -1.98 8.73 21.64
C ALA A 188 -2.02 9.81 20.54
N VAL A 189 -1.88 9.41 19.28
CA VAL A 189 -1.88 10.32 18.12
C VAL A 189 -2.70 9.71 16.96
N PRO A 190 -3.25 10.50 16.03
CA PRO A 190 -3.80 9.96 14.79
C PRO A 190 -2.68 9.44 13.85
N SER A 191 -3.04 8.54 12.96
CA SER A 191 -2.24 8.17 11.79
C SER A 191 -2.58 9.07 10.60
N LEU A 192 -1.58 9.42 9.78
CA LEU A 192 -1.79 10.06 8.49
C LEU A 192 -2.11 9.04 7.39
N GLY A 193 -1.56 7.84 7.50
CA GLY A 193 -1.84 6.68 6.64
C GLY A 193 -2.99 5.83 7.15
N ALA A 194 -3.43 4.87 6.34
CA ALA A 194 -4.53 3.97 6.66
C ALA A 194 -4.02 2.62 7.20
N THR A 195 -4.88 1.93 7.93
CA THR A 195 -4.68 0.59 8.51
C THR A 195 -6.01 -0.18 8.48
N ASP A 196 -5.96 -1.49 8.68
CA ASP A 196 -7.18 -2.29 8.80
C ASP A 196 -7.97 -2.04 10.10
N CYS A 197 -7.42 -1.24 11.04
CA CYS A 197 -8.16 -0.81 12.23
C CYS A 197 -9.47 -0.08 11.88
N LYS A 198 -9.57 0.57 10.70
CA LYS A 198 -10.81 1.21 10.24
C LYS A 198 -11.99 0.25 10.22
N PHE A 199 -11.81 -1.00 9.79
CA PHE A 199 -12.90 -1.96 9.69
C PHE A 199 -13.51 -2.33 11.04
N TRP A 200 -12.70 -2.28 12.10
CA TRP A 200 -13.14 -2.47 13.48
C TRP A 200 -13.82 -1.21 14.02
N ARG A 201 -13.23 -0.03 13.77
CA ARG A 201 -13.79 1.27 14.16
C ARG A 201 -15.16 1.52 13.52
N TYR A 202 -15.37 1.15 12.25
CA TYR A 202 -16.67 1.22 11.58
C TYR A 202 -17.75 0.35 12.22
N ARG A 203 -17.35 -0.68 12.98
CA ARG A 203 -18.24 -1.56 13.74
C ARG A 203 -18.30 -1.18 15.22
N ASN A 204 -17.86 0.03 15.57
CA ASN A 204 -17.79 0.55 16.94
C ASN A 204 -16.92 -0.29 17.88
N VAL A 205 -15.94 -1.04 17.35
CA VAL A 205 -14.93 -1.73 18.16
C VAL A 205 -13.71 -0.82 18.29
N PRO A 206 -13.30 -0.43 19.51
CA PRO A 206 -12.08 0.34 19.72
C PRO A 206 -10.86 -0.39 19.14
N ALA A 207 -10.04 0.33 18.37
CA ALA A 207 -8.88 -0.25 17.71
C ALA A 207 -7.68 0.68 17.82
N TYR A 208 -6.56 0.17 18.31
CA TYR A 208 -5.32 0.94 18.53
C TYR A 208 -4.14 0.28 17.84
N VAL A 209 -3.27 1.08 17.23
CA VAL A 209 -2.02 0.61 16.66
C VAL A 209 -0.87 0.93 17.62
N TYR A 210 -0.03 -0.06 17.90
CA TYR A 210 1.24 0.12 18.61
C TYR A 210 2.23 -0.92 18.09
N GLY A 211 3.37 -0.44 17.57
CA GLY A 211 4.32 -1.29 16.86
C GLY A 211 5.64 -0.55 16.56
N PRO A 212 6.53 -1.17 15.76
CA PRO A 212 7.87 -0.65 15.49
C PRO A 212 7.84 0.69 14.72
N ALA A 213 9.00 1.35 14.57
CA ALA A 213 9.07 2.59 13.80
C ALA A 213 8.80 2.38 12.29
N PRO A 214 8.04 3.27 11.63
CA PRO A 214 7.74 3.17 10.18
C PRO A 214 8.87 3.66 9.27
N GLY A 215 10.07 3.93 9.81
CA GLY A 215 11.09 4.76 9.14
C GLY A 215 11.61 4.25 7.79
N ARG A 216 11.51 2.95 7.50
CA ARG A 216 11.89 2.35 6.19
C ARG A 216 10.76 1.60 5.49
N MET A 217 9.53 1.75 5.97
CA MET A 217 8.36 1.04 5.43
C MET A 217 8.09 1.47 3.99
N ALA A 218 7.83 0.50 3.10
CA ALA A 218 7.51 0.71 1.68
C ALA A 218 8.58 1.47 0.88
N MET A 219 9.86 1.33 1.27
CA MET A 219 11.01 1.89 0.57
C MET A 219 12.00 0.78 0.18
N THR A 220 12.89 1.05 -0.78
CA THR A 220 13.99 0.13 -1.12
C THR A 220 14.84 -0.19 0.12
N ASN A 221 15.16 -1.48 0.34
CA ASN A 221 15.81 -1.99 1.55
C ASN A 221 15.00 -1.73 2.83
N GLU A 222 13.71 -2.03 2.79
CA GLU A 222 12.81 -2.01 3.94
C GLU A 222 13.39 -2.80 5.11
N SER A 223 13.44 -2.17 6.29
CA SER A 223 14.05 -2.76 7.49
C SER A 223 13.57 -2.06 8.76
N VAL A 224 13.70 -2.76 9.89
CA VAL A 224 13.49 -2.22 11.23
C VAL A 224 14.79 -2.37 12.03
N PRO A 225 15.20 -1.37 12.83
CA PRO A 225 16.40 -1.50 13.67
C PRO A 225 16.24 -2.61 14.72
N VAL A 226 17.18 -3.56 14.78
CA VAL A 226 17.18 -4.63 15.80
C VAL A 226 17.40 -4.09 17.22
N SER A 227 17.97 -2.88 17.35
CA SER A 227 18.13 -2.19 18.62
C SER A 227 16.81 -1.66 19.20
N GLU A 228 15.71 -1.65 18.43
CA GLU A 228 14.39 -1.42 19.03
C GLU A 228 14.07 -2.59 19.97
N PRO A 229 13.67 -2.33 21.23
CA PRO A 229 13.38 -3.38 22.18
C PRO A 229 12.28 -4.29 21.62
N THR A 230 12.66 -5.49 21.19
CA THR A 230 11.68 -6.56 20.98
C THR A 230 11.15 -6.95 22.36
N PRO A 231 9.82 -7.08 22.54
CA PRO A 231 9.27 -7.46 23.83
C PRO A 231 9.75 -8.87 24.19
N SER A 232 10.84 -8.95 24.95
CA SER A 232 11.21 -10.18 25.63
C SER A 232 10.24 -10.36 26.79
N ARG A 233 9.35 -11.35 26.67
CA ARG A 233 8.43 -11.73 27.75
C ARG A 233 9.30 -12.11 28.98
N PRO A 234 9.00 -11.64 30.19
CA PRO A 234 9.65 -12.14 31.40
C PRO A 234 9.40 -13.65 31.50
N GLY A 235 10.46 -14.46 31.41
CA GLY A 235 10.38 -15.92 31.42
C GLY A 235 10.28 -16.61 30.05
N THR A 236 10.25 -15.91 28.93
CA THR A 236 10.55 -16.50 27.61
C THR A 236 11.68 -15.75 26.95
N SER A 237 12.86 -16.36 26.91
CA SER A 237 13.93 -15.91 26.02
C SER A 237 13.50 -16.19 24.58
N TRP A 238 12.97 -15.18 23.88
CA TRP A 238 13.21 -15.08 22.44
C TRP A 238 14.52 -14.34 22.24
N ALA A 239 15.60 -14.93 22.77
CA ALA A 239 16.84 -14.86 22.02
C ALA A 239 16.59 -15.78 20.82
N ALA A 240 16.93 -15.34 19.61
CA ALA A 240 17.18 -16.27 18.52
C ALA A 240 18.40 -17.12 18.92
N LYS A 241 18.19 -18.08 19.84
CA LYS A 241 19.07 -19.21 20.04
C LYS A 241 18.68 -20.17 18.95
N ALA A 242 19.55 -20.30 17.95
CA ALA A 242 19.65 -21.51 17.18
C ALA A 242 19.91 -22.64 18.20
N ASP A 243 18.86 -23.36 18.58
CA ASP A 243 18.99 -24.55 19.40
C ASP A 243 18.83 -25.78 18.50
N ASP A 244 19.87 -26.59 18.57
CA ASP A 244 20.11 -27.86 17.93
C ASP A 244 18.96 -28.83 18.24
N ARG A 245 18.24 -29.26 17.21
CA ARG A 245 17.37 -30.43 17.29
C ARG A 245 17.77 -31.46 16.25
N THR A 246 18.89 -32.11 16.50
CA THR A 246 19.11 -33.51 16.14
C THR A 246 18.21 -34.42 16.98
N THR A 247 16.93 -34.58 16.60
CA THR A 247 16.15 -35.77 17.01
C THR A 247 15.10 -36.10 15.95
N GLN A 248 15.22 -37.32 15.40
CA GLN A 248 14.35 -37.90 14.37
C GLN A 248 12.87 -37.97 14.81
N PRO A 249 11.90 -37.77 13.91
CA PRO A 249 10.54 -38.21 14.16
C PRO A 249 10.38 -39.71 13.84
N LYS A 250 9.85 -40.46 14.83
CA LYS A 250 9.30 -41.79 14.67
C LYS A 250 7.98 -41.72 13.88
N ASN A 251 7.76 -42.69 13.01
CA ASN A 251 6.50 -42.96 12.31
C ASN A 251 5.36 -43.32 13.27
N ILE A 252 4.14 -42.96 12.86
CA ILE A 252 2.77 -43.52 13.07
C ILE A 252 1.86 -42.35 12.64
N GLY A 253 0.85 -42.42 11.78
CA GLY A 253 0.07 -43.47 11.11
C GLY A 253 -1.30 -42.85 10.79
N ASP A 254 -1.84 -43.15 9.60
CA ASP A 254 -3.27 -43.24 9.24
C ASP A 254 -4.20 -42.00 9.11
N VAL A 255 -4.61 -41.74 7.85
CA VAL A 255 -5.95 -41.48 7.22
C VAL A 255 -7.01 -40.62 7.99
N ASP A 256 -7.89 -39.79 7.41
CA ASP A 256 -8.57 -39.82 6.10
C ASP A 256 -9.30 -38.48 5.74
N MET A 257 -9.80 -38.47 4.51
CA MET A 257 -10.43 -37.45 3.64
C MET A 257 -11.71 -36.68 4.08
N PHE A 258 -12.06 -35.67 3.24
CA PHE A 258 -13.32 -34.92 2.97
C PHE A 258 -13.38 -33.46 3.49
N GLY A 259 -13.60 -32.41 2.68
CA GLY A 259 -13.83 -32.25 1.24
C GLY A 259 -14.15 -30.79 0.84
N PHE A 260 -13.94 -30.47 -0.46
CA PHE A 260 -14.62 -29.48 -1.35
C PHE A 260 -14.77 -28.00 -0.91
N PHE A 261 -14.49 -26.93 -1.68
CA PHE A 261 -14.39 -26.56 -3.11
C PHE A 261 -13.25 -25.51 -3.28
N GLY A 262 -12.53 -25.27 -4.38
CA GLY A 262 -12.76 -25.48 -5.81
C GLY A 262 -12.78 -24.13 -6.55
N VAL A 263 -11.66 -23.69 -7.15
CA VAL A 263 -11.66 -22.89 -8.40
C VAL A 263 -10.50 -23.38 -9.29
N SER A 264 -10.88 -23.98 -10.41
CA SER A 264 -10.03 -24.69 -11.35
C SER A 264 -9.24 -23.77 -12.27
N ARG A 265 -8.00 -24.17 -12.54
CA ARG A 265 -7.22 -23.80 -13.74
C ARG A 265 -8.01 -24.17 -14.99
N ALA A 266 -8.29 -23.19 -15.86
CA ALA A 266 -8.81 -23.47 -17.19
C ALA A 266 -7.69 -23.98 -18.09
N CYS A 267 -7.81 -25.25 -18.47
CA CYS A 267 -6.99 -25.94 -19.45
C CYS A 267 -7.23 -25.41 -20.87
N ILE A 268 -6.13 -25.21 -21.61
CA ILE A 268 -6.15 -25.01 -23.07
C ILE A 268 -6.41 -26.38 -23.72
N PHE A 269 -7.52 -26.51 -24.46
CA PHE A 269 -7.79 -27.68 -25.31
C PHE A 269 -6.99 -27.58 -26.61
N ALA A 270 -6.09 -28.55 -26.85
CA ALA A 270 -5.50 -28.77 -28.16
C ALA A 270 -6.18 -30.00 -28.80
N THR A 271 -6.96 -29.76 -29.85
CA THR A 271 -7.59 -30.81 -30.65
C THR A 271 -6.51 -31.53 -31.46
N VAL A 272 -6.24 -32.80 -31.15
CA VAL A 272 -5.31 -33.64 -31.90
C VAL A 272 -6.04 -34.23 -33.11
N LEU A 273 -5.73 -33.71 -34.30
CA LEU A 273 -5.95 -34.41 -35.56
C LEU A 273 -4.59 -34.97 -36.02
N GLY A 274 -4.55 -36.29 -36.20
CA GLY A 274 -3.32 -37.03 -36.43
C GLY A 274 -2.66 -36.79 -37.78
N GLY A 275 -1.35 -37.05 -37.81
CA GLY A 275 -0.62 -37.44 -39.01
C GLY A 275 0.06 -36.31 -39.78
N LEU A 276 1.30 -35.99 -39.40
CA LEU A 276 2.50 -35.89 -40.25
C LEU A 276 3.60 -35.18 -39.46
N VAL A 277 4.76 -35.83 -39.35
CA VAL A 277 5.96 -35.27 -38.72
C VAL A 277 6.47 -34.14 -39.63
N GLY A 278 6.01 -32.92 -39.37
CA GLY A 278 6.57 -31.68 -39.89
C GLY A 278 7.40 -31.02 -38.80
N SER A 279 8.64 -30.64 -39.13
CA SER A 279 9.50 -29.85 -38.23
C SER A 279 8.76 -28.59 -37.79
N ALA A 280 8.43 -28.50 -36.50
CA ALA A 280 7.76 -27.32 -35.95
C ALA A 280 8.76 -26.15 -35.95
N ALA A 281 8.56 -25.22 -36.89
CA ALA A 281 9.18 -23.91 -36.81
C ALA A 281 8.72 -23.23 -35.51
N ALA A 282 9.62 -22.51 -34.84
CA ALA A 282 9.31 -21.73 -33.65
C ALA A 282 8.10 -20.82 -33.94
N ALA A 283 6.98 -21.07 -33.27
CA ALA A 283 5.80 -20.23 -33.36
C ALA A 283 5.95 -19.09 -32.34
N ASP A 284 5.81 -17.85 -32.79
CA ASP A 284 5.80 -16.69 -31.90
C ASP A 284 4.61 -16.76 -30.95
N LEU A 285 4.87 -16.91 -29.65
CA LEU A 285 3.84 -16.79 -28.62
C LEU A 285 3.54 -15.31 -28.37
N LYS A 286 2.38 -14.85 -28.83
CA LYS A 286 1.88 -13.50 -28.52
C LYS A 286 1.10 -13.53 -27.21
N VAL A 287 1.74 -13.02 -26.15
CA VAL A 287 1.10 -12.78 -24.85
C VAL A 287 0.61 -11.33 -24.81
N ALA A 288 -0.68 -11.13 -24.62
CA ALA A 288 -1.26 -9.81 -24.40
C ALA A 288 -1.45 -9.58 -22.90
N LEU A 289 -0.93 -8.46 -22.40
CA LEU A 289 -1.15 -8.01 -21.03
C LEU A 289 -2.32 -7.02 -21.00
N SER A 290 -3.09 -7.02 -19.92
CA SER A 290 -4.24 -6.12 -19.73
C SER A 290 -3.83 -4.65 -19.53
N THR A 291 -2.54 -4.39 -19.33
CA THR A 291 -1.96 -3.06 -19.11
C THR A 291 -0.54 -2.99 -19.67
N ASN A 292 -0.03 -1.77 -19.88
CA ASN A 292 1.35 -1.55 -20.27
C ASN A 292 2.28 -1.74 -19.08
N LEU A 293 3.41 -2.45 -19.27
CA LEU A 293 4.47 -2.55 -18.28
C LEU A 293 5.36 -1.30 -18.36
N ASN A 294 5.76 -0.74 -17.22
CA ASN A 294 6.67 0.40 -17.17
C ASN A 294 8.13 -0.06 -17.20
N THR A 295 8.41 -1.24 -16.66
CA THR A 295 9.71 -1.91 -16.71
C THR A 295 9.56 -3.40 -17.00
N LEU A 296 10.58 -4.00 -17.59
CA LEU A 296 10.72 -5.45 -17.72
C LEU A 296 11.74 -6.03 -16.72
N ASP A 297 12.42 -5.15 -15.98
CA ASP A 297 13.41 -5.55 -14.99
C ASP A 297 12.71 -5.89 -13.66
N PRO A 298 12.76 -7.16 -13.21
CA PRO A 298 12.10 -7.59 -11.98
C PRO A 298 12.63 -6.86 -10.74
N ALA A 299 13.86 -6.30 -10.78
CA ALA A 299 14.41 -5.55 -9.66
C ALA A 299 13.81 -4.14 -9.50
N THR A 300 13.15 -3.62 -10.54
CA THR A 300 12.56 -2.27 -10.55
C THR A 300 11.03 -2.29 -10.70
N ALA A 301 10.42 -3.48 -10.69
CA ALA A 301 8.96 -3.64 -10.76
C ALA A 301 8.26 -3.02 -9.54
N THR A 302 7.16 -2.30 -9.77
CA THR A 302 6.46 -1.50 -8.74
C THR A 302 4.95 -1.74 -8.66
N PHE A 303 4.34 -2.48 -9.60
CA PHE A 303 2.91 -2.76 -9.57
C PHE A 303 2.55 -4.19 -10.00
N GLY A 304 1.32 -4.62 -9.64
CA GLY A 304 0.88 -6.02 -9.65
C GLY A 304 1.15 -6.80 -10.93
N GLU A 305 0.85 -6.20 -12.08
CA GLU A 305 1.00 -6.84 -13.39
C GLU A 305 2.47 -7.03 -13.79
N GLU A 306 3.38 -6.17 -13.31
CA GLU A 306 4.83 -6.38 -13.46
C GLU A 306 5.29 -7.58 -12.64
N TYR A 307 4.79 -7.77 -11.40
CA TYR A 307 5.11 -8.95 -10.61
C TYR A 307 4.62 -10.25 -11.27
N VAL A 308 3.43 -10.22 -11.88
CA VAL A 308 2.90 -11.36 -12.62
C VAL A 308 3.76 -11.65 -13.86
N TYR A 309 4.10 -10.63 -14.65
CA TYR A 309 5.01 -10.78 -15.78
C TYR A 309 6.36 -11.34 -15.33
N SER A 310 6.93 -10.79 -14.26
CA SER A 310 8.22 -11.22 -13.74
C SER A 310 8.21 -12.69 -13.31
N GLY A 311 7.16 -13.14 -12.62
CA GLY A 311 7.01 -14.55 -12.25
C GLY A 311 6.75 -15.51 -13.43
N LEU A 312 6.30 -14.99 -14.58
CA LEU A 312 6.10 -15.77 -15.80
C LEU A 312 7.36 -15.88 -16.66
N VAL A 313 8.22 -14.87 -16.62
CA VAL A 313 9.39 -14.75 -17.51
C VAL A 313 10.70 -15.08 -16.81
N PHE A 314 10.84 -14.73 -15.54
CA PHE A 314 12.06 -14.97 -14.77
C PHE A 314 11.88 -16.12 -13.78
N SER A 315 12.91 -16.96 -13.66
CA SER A 315 13.02 -17.97 -12.61
C SER A 315 13.83 -17.43 -11.44
N ALA A 316 13.47 -17.83 -10.22
CA ALA A 316 14.20 -17.47 -9.02
C ALA A 316 15.27 -18.53 -8.70
N LEU A 317 16.20 -18.23 -7.79
CA LEU A 317 17.08 -19.26 -7.24
C LEU A 317 16.27 -20.29 -6.45
N MET A 318 15.36 -19.82 -5.59
CA MET A 318 14.44 -20.62 -4.80
C MET A 318 13.06 -19.96 -4.80
N GLY A 319 11.99 -20.75 -4.71
CA GLY A 319 10.62 -20.25 -4.52
C GLY A 319 10.11 -20.54 -3.11
N THR A 320 8.98 -19.95 -2.74
CA THR A 320 8.27 -20.22 -1.48
C THR A 320 6.82 -20.55 -1.81
N ASP A 321 6.30 -21.65 -1.28
CA ASP A 321 4.91 -22.05 -1.48
C ASP A 321 3.95 -21.27 -0.54
N PRO A 322 2.62 -21.38 -0.72
CA PRO A 322 1.64 -20.66 0.12
C PRO A 322 1.75 -20.96 1.62
N GLU A 323 2.32 -22.12 1.98
CA GLU A 323 2.58 -22.54 3.35
C GLU A 323 3.90 -21.99 3.91
N GLY A 324 4.62 -21.18 3.13
CA GLY A 324 5.90 -20.58 3.53
C GLY A 324 7.09 -21.52 3.42
N LYS A 325 6.92 -22.70 2.81
CA LYS A 325 7.99 -23.67 2.63
C LYS A 325 8.78 -23.37 1.36
N VAL A 326 10.09 -23.29 1.53
CA VAL A 326 11.02 -23.04 0.44
C VAL A 326 11.11 -24.27 -0.46
N TYR A 327 10.97 -24.08 -1.77
CA TYR A 327 11.15 -25.11 -2.78
C TYR A 327 12.24 -24.71 -3.80
N PRO A 328 12.96 -25.69 -4.37
CA PRO A 328 14.02 -25.42 -5.34
C PRO A 328 13.46 -24.94 -6.69
N ASP A 329 14.14 -23.99 -7.32
CA ASP A 329 13.88 -23.57 -8.71
C ASP A 329 15.17 -23.64 -9.56
N LEU A 330 15.87 -22.53 -9.80
CA LEU A 330 17.17 -22.57 -10.48
C LEU A 330 18.24 -23.22 -9.60
N ALA A 331 18.20 -22.98 -8.29
CA ALA A 331 19.04 -23.66 -7.31
C ALA A 331 18.34 -24.92 -6.80
N VAL A 332 19.01 -26.06 -6.93
CA VAL A 332 18.56 -27.36 -6.42
C VAL A 332 18.99 -27.61 -4.98
N SER A 333 19.99 -26.87 -4.50
CA SER A 333 20.38 -26.84 -3.10
C SER A 333 21.09 -25.54 -2.75
N SER A 334 21.01 -25.14 -1.48
CA SER A 334 21.72 -23.98 -0.94
C SER A 334 22.36 -24.32 0.39
N GLN A 335 23.54 -23.76 0.66
CA GLN A 335 24.22 -23.84 1.96
C GLN A 335 24.64 -22.44 2.39
N ALA A 336 24.22 -22.03 3.59
CA ALA A 336 24.62 -20.75 4.18
C ALA A 336 25.88 -20.91 5.03
N SER A 337 26.71 -19.87 5.10
CA SER A 337 27.78 -19.75 6.07
C SER A 337 27.21 -19.62 7.50
N ALA A 338 28.02 -19.95 8.51
CA ALA A 338 27.60 -19.89 9.91
C ALA A 338 27.20 -18.47 10.37
N ASP A 339 27.73 -17.43 9.73
CA ASP A 339 27.40 -16.03 10.00
C ASP A 339 26.28 -15.47 9.12
N LEU A 340 25.71 -16.29 8.24
CA LEU A 340 24.66 -15.91 7.27
C LEU A 340 25.04 -14.72 6.39
N LYS A 341 26.33 -14.57 6.06
CA LYS A 341 26.80 -13.52 5.13
C LYS A 341 27.12 -14.04 3.74
N SER A 342 27.25 -15.35 3.58
CA SER A 342 27.57 -16.01 2.32
C SER A 342 26.68 -17.22 2.10
N TRP A 343 26.32 -17.47 0.84
CA TRP A 343 25.52 -18.63 0.43
C TRP A 343 26.12 -19.28 -0.80
N ASP A 344 26.27 -20.60 -0.74
CA ASP A 344 26.65 -21.44 -1.86
C ASP A 344 25.39 -22.07 -2.45
N PHE A 345 25.18 -21.90 -3.75
CA PHE A 345 24.04 -22.47 -4.48
C PHE A 345 24.52 -23.50 -5.50
N LYS A 346 23.89 -24.68 -5.48
CA LYS A 346 24.02 -25.65 -6.57
C LYS A 346 22.87 -25.43 -7.54
N LEU A 347 23.18 -25.08 -8.78
CA LEU A 347 22.17 -24.84 -9.81
C LEU A 347 21.75 -26.13 -10.50
N ARG A 348 20.53 -26.14 -11.07
CA ARG A 348 20.07 -27.23 -11.94
C ARG A 348 20.94 -27.34 -13.20
N PRO A 349 21.03 -28.52 -13.82
CA PRO A 349 21.81 -28.70 -15.05
C PRO A 349 21.36 -27.73 -16.16
N SER A 350 22.32 -27.32 -17.00
CA SER A 350 22.08 -26.50 -18.20
C SER A 350 21.56 -25.07 -17.97
N VAL A 351 21.63 -24.54 -16.74
CA VAL A 351 21.45 -23.10 -16.50
C VAL A 351 22.59 -22.34 -17.19
N ARG A 352 22.22 -21.36 -18.02
CA ARG A 352 23.15 -20.44 -18.67
C ARG A 352 22.81 -19.03 -18.25
N PHE A 353 23.83 -18.27 -17.87
CA PHE A 353 23.70 -16.85 -17.62
C PHE A 353 24.07 -16.11 -18.91
N GLN A 354 23.26 -15.11 -19.27
CA GLN A 354 23.66 -14.16 -20.31
C GLN A 354 24.61 -13.16 -19.65
N HIS A 355 25.75 -12.91 -20.31
CA HIS A 355 26.71 -11.90 -19.89
C HIS A 355 26.35 -10.53 -20.46
#